data_AF-A0A8S8YKS6-F1
#
_entry.id   AF-A0A8S8YKS6-F1
#
_cell.length_a   1.000
_cell.length_b   1.000
_cell.length_c   1.000
_cell.angle_alpha   90.00
_cell.angle_beta   90.00
_cell.angle_gamma   90.00
#
_symmetry.space_group_name_H-M   'P 1'
#
loop_
_entity.id
_entity.type
_entity.pdbx_description
1 polymer ?
#
loop_
_entity_poly.entity_id
_entity_poly.type
_entity_poly.pdbx_seq_one_letter_code
_entity_poly.pdbx_strand_id
1 'polypeptide(L)'
;MLPCVASSMQPGVPQVPTGPQIVGMTQQPPGTTLVLQEAVQLSPAPSNLQMARPSKPWRMYGRIVGLVILLFMFETFFFYGWALAMYGDAASGAISFICAIPWLLWVVGVRKPRAVLLERAVPDTNGTQLHVITTQSGSLQTPMPTRFDRHLIRDDSVLDVPSTIASWVVFTLTIIISIGLWATIIVGSEIAIMLAFLALIPVIVVGFSIPVMAWWSHSTNRIGLPTRRRDAETWLMAGIFSTIPALFINSIFFPEIVLLFDPDISAEQMENLGAVISPRWVRKFARDWPSCTLPPKSSLQSMGSKLDLPWVWVLQS
;
A
#
# COMPACT_ATOMS: atom_id res chain seq x y z
N MET A 1 13.01 -53.85 -1.88
CA MET A 1 11.77 -54.39 -2.46
C MET A 1 11.37 -55.60 -1.64
N LEU A 2 10.36 -55.44 -0.76
CA LEU A 2 9.76 -56.51 0.03
C LEU A 2 8.24 -56.25 0.04
N PRO A 3 7.40 -57.26 -0.27
CA PRO A 3 5.95 -57.13 -0.33
C PRO A 3 5.30 -57.50 1.01
N CYS A 4 4.13 -56.94 1.33
CA CYS A 4 3.26 -57.52 2.35
C CYS A 4 1.80 -57.40 1.92
N VAL A 5 1.09 -58.48 2.20
CA VAL A 5 -0.09 -59.00 1.52
C VAL A 5 -1.37 -58.38 2.06
N ALA A 6 -2.25 -57.98 1.14
CA ALA A 6 -3.62 -57.60 1.42
C ALA A 6 -4.45 -58.83 1.83
N SER A 7 -5.18 -58.73 2.94
CA SER A 7 -6.17 -59.72 3.33
C SER A 7 -7.56 -59.21 2.92
N SER A 8 -8.23 -60.03 2.12
CA SER A 8 -9.60 -59.88 1.63
C SER A 8 -10.62 -60.24 2.71
N MET A 9 -11.65 -59.42 2.90
CA MET A 9 -13.00 -59.89 3.24
C MET A 9 -14.05 -58.94 2.64
N GLN A 10 -14.92 -59.52 1.82
CA GLN A 10 -16.19 -58.97 1.33
C GLN A 10 -17.24 -59.97 1.82
N PRO A 11 -18.43 -59.58 2.34
CA PRO A 11 -19.54 -59.21 1.46
C PRO A 11 -20.60 -58.23 2.03
N GLY A 12 -21.39 -57.63 1.12
CA GLY A 12 -22.71 -57.06 1.44
C GLY A 12 -23.07 -55.76 0.71
N VAL A 13 -23.95 -55.84 -0.30
CA VAL A 13 -24.67 -54.69 -0.90
C VAL A 13 -26.03 -54.51 -0.18
N PRO A 14 -26.85 -53.48 -0.47
CA PRO A 14 -27.05 -52.27 0.33
C PRO A 14 -28.37 -52.27 1.12
N GLN A 15 -28.40 -51.64 2.30
CA GLN A 15 -29.63 -51.18 2.93
C GLN A 15 -29.62 -49.66 3.07
N VAL A 16 -30.52 -49.01 2.33
CA VAL A 16 -31.01 -47.66 2.59
C VAL A 16 -32.11 -47.80 3.65
N PRO A 17 -32.04 -47.07 4.77
CA PRO A 17 -33.00 -45.98 4.90
C PRO A 17 -32.50 -44.73 5.65
N THR A 18 -33.01 -43.59 5.16
CA THR A 18 -33.47 -42.41 5.91
C THR A 18 -32.46 -41.61 6.75
N GLY A 19 -32.02 -40.49 6.15
CA GLY A 19 -32.13 -39.15 6.74
C GLY A 19 -31.11 -38.78 7.83
N PRO A 20 -30.61 -37.53 7.85
CA PRO A 20 -29.74 -37.07 8.92
C PRO A 20 -30.49 -37.10 10.27
N GLN A 21 -29.92 -37.83 11.24
CA GLN A 21 -30.37 -37.81 12.62
C GLN A 21 -30.25 -36.41 13.20
N ILE A 22 -31.40 -35.79 13.46
CA ILE A 22 -31.52 -34.59 14.26
C ILE A 22 -31.30 -34.99 15.71
N VAL A 23 -30.08 -34.79 16.19
CA VAL A 23 -29.74 -34.93 17.60
C VAL A 23 -30.37 -33.76 18.36
N GLY A 24 -31.38 -34.08 19.19
CA GLY A 24 -31.79 -33.24 20.32
C GLY A 24 -32.78 -32.11 20.01
N MET A 25 -33.97 -32.42 19.47
CA MET A 25 -35.13 -31.55 19.71
C MET A 25 -35.67 -31.84 21.11
N THR A 26 -35.22 -31.07 22.11
CA THR A 26 -36.05 -30.87 23.30
C THR A 26 -37.28 -30.09 22.84
N GLN A 27 -38.46 -30.64 23.10
CA GLN A 27 -39.74 -30.03 22.75
C GLN A 27 -39.82 -28.62 23.34
N GLN A 28 -39.80 -27.63 22.45
CA GLN A 28 -40.04 -26.24 22.82
C GLN A 28 -41.57 -26.04 22.94
N PRO A 29 -42.07 -25.41 24.03
CA PRO A 29 -43.51 -25.22 24.21
C PRO A 29 -44.13 -24.36 23.09
N PRO A 30 -45.36 -24.67 22.65
CA PRO A 30 -46.04 -23.93 21.59
C PRO A 30 -46.40 -22.54 22.13
N GLY A 31 -45.80 -21.49 21.53
CA GLY A 31 -46.13 -20.10 21.86
C GLY A 31 -44.94 -19.18 22.13
N THR A 32 -43.70 -19.62 21.97
CA THR A 32 -42.54 -18.70 21.97
C THR A 32 -42.43 -18.03 20.60
N THR A 33 -43.06 -16.86 20.46
CA THR A 33 -42.68 -15.90 19.44
C THR A 33 -41.19 -15.64 19.62
N LEU A 34 -40.38 -15.98 18.60
CA LEU A 34 -38.99 -15.54 18.54
C LEU A 34 -39.01 -14.01 18.49
N VAL A 35 -38.93 -13.37 19.65
CA VAL A 35 -38.81 -11.92 19.74
C VAL A 35 -37.47 -11.59 19.09
N LEU A 36 -37.53 -10.99 17.90
CA LEU A 36 -36.38 -10.46 17.21
C LEU A 36 -35.75 -9.42 18.14
N GLN A 37 -34.65 -9.79 18.80
CA GLN A 37 -34.01 -8.90 19.77
C GLN A 37 -33.55 -7.65 19.03
N GLU A 38 -34.04 -6.50 19.48
CA GLU A 38 -33.78 -5.22 18.85
C GLU A 38 -32.27 -4.96 18.75
N ALA A 39 -31.87 -4.35 17.63
CA ALA A 39 -30.48 -4.10 17.30
C ALA A 39 -29.75 -3.35 18.43
N VAL A 40 -28.90 -4.08 19.17
CA VAL A 40 -28.01 -3.50 20.21
C VAL A 40 -27.27 -2.29 19.64
N GLN A 41 -27.30 -1.19 20.40
CA GLN A 41 -26.66 0.07 20.01
C GLN A 41 -25.14 -0.08 19.85
N LEU A 42 -24.57 0.71 18.95
CA LEU A 42 -23.14 0.71 18.62
C LEU A 42 -22.30 1.03 19.87
N SER A 43 -21.39 0.12 20.21
CA SER A 43 -20.44 0.26 21.31
C SER A 43 -19.05 0.62 20.77
N PRO A 44 -18.25 1.46 21.45
CA PRO A 44 -16.86 1.72 21.05
C PRO A 44 -16.05 0.43 21.06
N ALA A 45 -15.20 0.28 20.05
CA ALA A 45 -14.36 -0.91 19.91
C ALA A 45 -13.27 -0.95 21.00
N PRO A 46 -12.98 -2.12 21.58
CA PRO A 46 -11.87 -2.27 22.51
C PRO A 46 -10.52 -2.09 21.79
N SER A 47 -9.58 -1.41 22.44
CA SER A 47 -8.30 -0.96 21.86
C SER A 47 -7.34 -2.07 21.42
N ASN A 48 -7.58 -3.32 21.86
CA ASN A 48 -6.78 -4.49 21.53
C ASN A 48 -7.35 -5.33 20.37
N LEU A 49 -8.43 -4.88 19.73
CA LEU A 49 -9.08 -5.66 18.69
C LEU A 49 -8.48 -5.34 17.30
N GLN A 50 -7.68 -6.27 16.80
CA GLN A 50 -7.12 -6.23 15.44
C GLN A 50 -7.84 -7.23 14.55
N MET A 51 -8.37 -6.75 13.42
CA MET A 51 -9.00 -7.60 12.42
C MET A 51 -7.92 -8.16 11.49
N ALA A 52 -7.47 -9.39 11.76
CA ALA A 52 -6.58 -10.10 10.85
C ALA A 52 -7.42 -10.68 9.70
N ARG A 53 -7.22 -10.17 8.49
CA ARG A 53 -7.79 -10.75 7.28
C ARG A 53 -6.69 -11.46 6.51
N PRO A 54 -6.91 -12.67 5.97
CA PRO A 54 -6.01 -13.22 4.98
C PRO A 54 -6.02 -12.30 3.76
N SER A 55 -4.95 -11.52 3.58
CA SER A 55 -4.79 -10.64 2.44
C SER A 55 -3.89 -11.32 1.41
N LYS A 56 -4.10 -11.01 0.13
CA LYS A 56 -3.19 -11.44 -0.95
C LYS A 56 -2.13 -10.34 -1.10
N PRO A 57 -0.85 -10.57 -0.76
CA PRO A 57 0.18 -9.52 -0.71
C PRO A 57 0.28 -8.71 -2.02
N TRP A 58 0.23 -9.40 -3.17
CA TRP A 58 0.30 -8.76 -4.49
C TRP A 58 -0.90 -7.90 -4.85
N ARG A 59 -2.10 -8.24 -4.35
CA ARG A 59 -3.31 -7.43 -4.58
C ARG A 59 -3.26 -6.14 -3.75
N MET A 60 -2.69 -6.23 -2.57
CA MET A 60 -2.44 -5.06 -1.72
C MET A 60 -1.39 -4.15 -2.35
N TYR A 61 -0.29 -4.72 -2.83
CA TYR A 61 0.75 -4.03 -3.58
C TYR A 61 0.19 -3.31 -4.81
N GLY A 62 -0.59 -3.99 -5.65
CA GLY A 62 -1.19 -3.37 -6.83
C GLY A 62 -2.09 -2.16 -6.50
N ARG A 63 -2.74 -2.14 -5.32
CA ARG A 63 -3.51 -0.97 -4.87
C ARG A 63 -2.60 0.22 -4.53
N ILE A 64 -1.50 -0.03 -3.85
CA ILE A 64 -0.52 1.01 -3.48
C ILE A 64 0.13 1.56 -4.75
N VAL A 65 0.59 0.69 -5.66
CA VAL A 65 1.14 1.10 -6.97
C VAL A 65 0.12 1.86 -7.80
N GLY A 66 -1.14 1.41 -7.84
CA GLY A 66 -2.19 2.15 -8.53
C GLY A 66 -2.32 3.58 -8.00
N LEU A 67 -2.26 3.77 -6.69
CA LEU A 67 -2.28 5.09 -6.06
C LEU A 67 -1.04 5.92 -6.42
N VAL A 68 0.15 5.31 -6.49
CA VAL A 68 1.38 5.96 -6.99
C VAL A 68 1.20 6.48 -8.41
N ILE A 69 0.66 5.67 -9.30
CA ILE A 69 0.43 6.03 -10.70
C ILE A 69 -0.49 7.25 -10.79
N LEU A 70 -1.60 7.25 -10.04
CA LEU A 70 -2.53 8.36 -10.04
C LEU A 70 -1.87 9.67 -9.60
N LEU A 71 -1.02 9.63 -8.57
CA LEU A 71 -0.28 10.82 -8.10
C LEU A 71 0.78 11.25 -9.10
N PHE A 72 1.54 10.30 -9.65
CA PHE A 72 2.57 10.60 -10.63
C PHE A 72 1.97 11.27 -11.88
N MET A 73 0.80 10.81 -12.34
CA MET A 73 0.06 11.46 -13.42
C MET A 73 -0.40 12.86 -13.01
N PHE A 74 -0.99 13.02 -11.82
CA PHE A 74 -1.39 14.32 -11.30
C PHE A 74 -0.21 15.31 -11.28
N GLU A 75 0.93 14.91 -10.73
CA GLU A 75 2.13 15.75 -10.60
C GLU A 75 2.72 16.10 -11.95
N THR A 76 2.77 15.13 -12.88
CA THR A 76 3.25 15.37 -14.25
C THR A 76 2.39 16.45 -14.91
N PHE A 77 1.07 16.31 -14.94
CA PHE A 77 0.18 17.32 -15.55
C PHE A 77 0.23 18.66 -14.80
N PHE A 78 0.32 18.64 -13.47
CA PHE A 78 0.42 19.85 -12.66
C PHE A 78 1.71 20.62 -12.94
N PHE A 79 2.85 19.94 -12.97
CA PHE A 79 4.15 20.54 -13.23
C PHE A 79 4.26 21.05 -14.67
N TYR A 80 3.89 20.24 -15.67
CA TYR A 80 3.91 20.68 -17.07
C TYR A 80 2.92 21.82 -17.34
N GLY A 81 1.75 21.80 -16.70
CA GLY A 81 0.79 22.90 -16.81
C GLY A 81 1.35 24.22 -16.30
N TRP A 82 2.11 24.18 -15.20
CA TRP A 82 2.80 25.35 -14.68
C TRP A 82 3.95 25.81 -15.58
N ALA A 83 4.79 24.86 -16.03
CA ALA A 83 5.91 25.16 -16.91
C ALA A 83 5.45 25.83 -18.21
N LEU A 84 4.47 25.24 -18.91
CA LEU A 84 3.95 25.78 -20.17
C LEU A 84 3.34 27.19 -19.99
N ALA A 85 2.60 27.41 -18.90
CA ALA A 85 2.03 28.71 -18.59
C ALA A 85 3.10 29.79 -18.35
N MET A 86 4.21 29.44 -17.70
CA MET A 86 5.33 30.37 -17.45
C MET A 86 6.12 30.71 -18.72
N TYR A 87 6.30 29.75 -19.63
CA TYR A 87 7.00 29.95 -20.90
C TYR A 87 6.14 30.56 -22.02
N GLY A 88 4.96 31.10 -21.68
CA GLY A 88 4.13 31.90 -22.58
C GLY A 88 3.02 31.16 -23.32
N ASP A 89 2.87 29.84 -23.11
CA ASP A 89 1.75 29.06 -23.66
C ASP A 89 0.72 28.75 -22.56
N ALA A 90 -0.01 29.80 -22.18
CA ALA A 90 -1.05 29.71 -21.15
C ALA A 90 -2.21 28.79 -21.57
N ALA A 91 -2.45 28.61 -22.87
CA ALA A 91 -3.54 27.76 -23.37
C ALA A 91 -3.25 26.29 -23.14
N SER A 92 -2.06 25.81 -23.53
CA SER A 92 -1.67 24.42 -23.25
C SER A 92 -1.45 24.18 -21.76
N GLY A 93 -0.94 25.17 -21.02
CA GLY A 93 -0.87 25.13 -19.57
C GLY A 93 -2.23 24.93 -18.89
N ALA A 94 -3.26 25.67 -19.33
CA ALA A 94 -4.63 25.52 -18.84
C ALA A 94 -5.20 24.12 -19.15
N ILE A 95 -4.95 23.58 -20.35
CA ILE A 95 -5.37 22.23 -20.73
C ILE A 95 -4.71 21.19 -19.80
N SER A 96 -3.42 21.33 -19.51
CA SER A 96 -2.72 20.42 -18.57
C SER A 96 -3.34 20.46 -17.17
N PHE A 97 -3.70 21.63 -16.64
CA PHE A 97 -4.40 21.70 -15.35
C PHE A 97 -5.77 21.05 -15.38
N ILE A 98 -6.55 21.25 -16.46
CA ILE A 98 -7.85 20.57 -16.63
C ILE A 98 -7.65 19.04 -16.64
N CYS A 99 -6.60 18.55 -17.30
CA CYS A 99 -6.23 17.13 -17.30
C CYS A 99 -5.75 16.62 -15.94
N ALA A 100 -5.18 17.47 -15.07
CA ALA A 100 -4.74 17.09 -13.72
C ALA A 100 -5.91 16.85 -12.75
N ILE A 101 -7.00 17.60 -12.87
CA ILE A 101 -8.20 17.53 -11.99
C ILE A 101 -8.77 16.10 -11.87
N PRO A 102 -9.06 15.35 -12.94
CA PRO A 102 -9.63 14.02 -12.82
C PRO A 102 -8.73 13.05 -12.06
N TRP A 103 -7.41 13.16 -12.20
CA TRP A 103 -6.44 12.36 -11.43
C TRP A 103 -6.52 12.68 -9.94
N LEU A 104 -6.56 13.97 -9.58
CA LEU A 104 -6.71 14.40 -8.19
C LEU A 104 -8.03 13.92 -7.57
N LEU A 105 -9.14 14.07 -8.30
CA LEU A 105 -10.45 13.60 -7.85
C LEU A 105 -10.48 12.09 -7.66
N TRP A 106 -9.81 11.34 -8.53
CA TRP A 106 -9.69 9.89 -8.40
C TRP A 106 -8.88 9.52 -7.14
N VAL A 107 -7.78 10.21 -6.88
CA VAL A 107 -7.00 10.05 -5.64
C VAL A 107 -7.88 10.26 -4.40
N VAL A 108 -8.68 11.32 -4.37
CA VAL A 108 -9.63 11.60 -3.28
C VAL A 108 -10.69 10.49 -3.17
N GLY A 109 -11.19 9.98 -4.30
CA GLY A 109 -12.15 8.89 -4.35
C GLY A 109 -11.62 7.58 -3.75
N VAL A 110 -10.36 7.22 -4.03
CA VAL A 110 -9.72 5.99 -3.53
C VAL A 110 -9.44 6.07 -2.02
N ARG A 111 -9.23 7.27 -1.47
CA ARG A 111 -8.92 7.49 -0.04
C ARG A 111 -10.09 7.25 0.92
N LYS A 112 -11.32 7.04 0.43
CA LYS A 112 -12.48 6.89 1.32
C LYS A 112 -12.27 5.73 2.31
N PRO A 113 -12.23 6.00 3.63
CA PRO A 113 -11.98 4.97 4.62
C PRO A 113 -13.13 3.97 4.62
N ARG A 114 -12.82 2.69 4.46
CA ARG A 114 -13.81 1.62 4.59
C ARG A 114 -14.05 1.39 6.08
N ALA A 115 -15.24 1.75 6.54
CA ALA A 115 -15.71 1.36 7.87
C ALA A 115 -16.24 -0.07 7.79
N VAL A 116 -15.79 -0.91 8.71
CA VAL A 116 -16.25 -2.30 8.82
C VAL A 116 -17.07 -2.40 10.08
N LEU A 117 -18.30 -2.89 9.95
CA LEU A 117 -19.12 -3.26 11.08
C LEU A 117 -18.62 -4.61 11.61
N LEU A 118 -18.04 -4.60 12.80
CA LEU A 118 -17.67 -5.79 13.52
C LEU A 118 -18.80 -6.18 14.47
N GLU A 119 -19.24 -7.41 14.36
CA GLU A 119 -20.18 -8.03 15.28
C GLU A 119 -19.42 -9.11 16.08
N ARG A 120 -19.38 -8.99 17.41
CA ARG A 120 -18.62 -9.89 18.29
C ARG A 120 -19.54 -10.51 19.34
N ALA A 121 -19.53 -11.84 19.40
CA ALA A 121 -20.17 -12.59 20.48
C ALA A 121 -19.15 -12.85 21.61
N VAL A 122 -19.45 -12.40 22.83
CA VAL A 122 -18.63 -12.61 24.03
C VAL A 122 -19.40 -13.52 24.98
N PRO A 123 -18.79 -14.56 25.57
CA PRO A 123 -19.47 -15.41 26.56
C PRO A 123 -19.94 -14.57 27.74
N ASP A 124 -21.23 -14.68 28.07
CA ASP A 124 -21.86 -13.99 29.19
C ASP A 124 -22.91 -14.92 29.79
N THR A 125 -22.86 -15.15 31.10
CA THR A 125 -23.81 -16.00 31.82
C THR A 125 -25.26 -15.50 31.71
N ASN A 126 -25.46 -14.21 31.45
CA ASN A 126 -26.79 -13.61 31.22
C ASN A 126 -27.14 -13.45 29.72
N GLY A 127 -26.32 -13.99 28.83
CA GLY A 127 -26.46 -13.85 27.38
C GLY A 127 -27.55 -14.71 26.75
N THR A 128 -27.77 -14.51 25.44
CA THR A 128 -28.67 -15.34 24.63
C THR A 128 -27.86 -16.27 23.73
N GLN A 129 -28.43 -17.43 23.37
CA GLN A 129 -27.77 -18.41 22.49
C GLN A 129 -28.05 -18.15 21.01
N LEU A 130 -29.01 -17.28 20.69
CA LEU A 130 -29.41 -16.96 19.34
C LEU A 130 -29.23 -15.45 19.12
N HIS A 131 -28.37 -15.09 18.17
CA HIS A 131 -28.12 -13.71 17.78
C HIS A 131 -28.41 -13.51 16.31
N VAL A 132 -29.05 -12.40 15.94
CA VAL A 132 -29.31 -12.04 14.55
C VAL A 132 -28.11 -11.27 14.02
N ILE A 133 -27.53 -11.77 12.91
CA ILE A 133 -26.47 -11.09 12.18
C ILE A 133 -27.13 -10.01 11.33
N THR A 134 -26.76 -8.75 11.53
CA THR A 134 -27.37 -7.64 10.76
C THR A 134 -26.73 -7.44 9.39
N THR A 135 -25.49 -7.91 9.22
CA THR A 135 -24.71 -7.77 7.98
C THR A 135 -24.99 -8.86 6.94
N GLN A 136 -25.43 -10.04 7.36
CA GLN A 136 -25.79 -11.17 6.50
C GLN A 136 -27.12 -11.71 7.00
N SER A 137 -28.07 -12.00 6.10
CA SER A 137 -29.38 -12.56 6.46
C SER A 137 -29.21 -13.95 7.09
N GLY A 138 -29.04 -14.00 8.40
CA GLY A 138 -28.79 -15.22 9.16
C GLY A 138 -28.76 -15.00 10.67
N SER A 139 -28.76 -16.10 11.41
CA SER A 139 -28.63 -16.10 12.87
C SER A 139 -27.39 -16.89 13.28
N LEU A 140 -26.61 -16.34 14.20
CA LEU A 140 -25.54 -17.02 14.88
C LEU A 140 -26.12 -17.74 16.11
N GLN A 141 -26.08 -19.08 16.10
CA GLN A 141 -26.38 -19.87 17.29
C GLN A 141 -25.07 -20.26 17.98
N THR A 142 -24.94 -19.93 19.26
CA THR A 142 -23.76 -20.23 20.07
C THR A 142 -24.05 -21.37 21.05
N PRO A 143 -23.07 -22.25 21.33
CA PRO A 143 -23.27 -23.39 22.23
C PRO A 143 -23.35 -23.00 23.71
N MET A 144 -22.99 -21.75 24.04
CA MET A 144 -23.04 -21.18 25.38
C MET A 144 -23.68 -19.78 25.30
N PRO A 145 -24.36 -19.29 26.35
CA PRO A 145 -24.97 -17.97 26.33
C PRO A 145 -23.90 -16.90 26.07
N THR A 146 -24.19 -16.02 25.10
CA THR A 146 -23.28 -14.97 24.68
C THR A 146 -24.00 -13.62 24.65
N ARG A 147 -23.24 -12.55 24.87
CA ARG A 147 -23.66 -11.17 24.60
C ARG A 147 -23.14 -10.75 23.22
N PHE A 148 -24.01 -10.11 22.44
CA PHE A 148 -23.67 -9.62 21.10
C PHE A 148 -23.34 -8.13 21.15
N ASP A 149 -22.07 -7.80 20.95
CA ASP A 149 -21.61 -6.40 20.85
C ASP A 149 -21.36 -6.04 19.38
N ARG A 150 -21.76 -4.81 19.02
CA ARG A 150 -21.56 -4.26 17.67
C ARG A 150 -20.62 -3.07 17.74
N HIS A 151 -19.56 -3.13 16.95
CA HIS A 151 -18.51 -2.13 16.92
C HIS A 151 -18.30 -1.64 15.49
N LEU A 152 -18.35 -0.32 15.26
CA LEU A 152 -17.94 0.27 14.00
C LEU A 152 -16.44 0.55 14.05
N ILE A 153 -15.64 -0.24 13.33
CA ILE A 153 -14.18 -0.16 13.36
C ILE A 153 -13.67 0.30 11.99
N ARG A 154 -12.60 1.09 12.00
CA ARG A 154 -11.86 1.38 10.78
C ARG A 154 -10.97 0.19 10.42
N ASP A 155 -10.87 -0.12 9.13
CA ASP A 155 -9.99 -1.17 8.63
C ASP A 155 -8.51 -0.80 8.86
N ASP A 156 -7.96 -1.22 10.00
CA ASP A 156 -6.57 -1.02 10.44
C ASP A 156 -5.70 -2.26 10.14
N SER A 157 -5.95 -2.94 9.01
CA SER A 157 -5.16 -4.10 8.60
C SER A 157 -3.66 -3.77 8.53
N VAL A 158 -2.84 -4.66 9.08
CA VAL A 158 -1.38 -4.64 8.90
C VAL A 158 -1.05 -4.78 7.42
N LEU A 159 0.04 -4.11 7.00
CA LEU A 159 0.57 -4.21 5.65
C LEU A 159 1.18 -5.59 5.41
N ASP A 160 0.50 -6.43 4.63
CA ASP A 160 1.08 -7.67 4.09
C ASP A 160 1.96 -7.34 2.88
N VAL A 161 3.26 -7.27 3.15
CA VAL A 161 4.29 -7.05 2.13
C VAL A 161 4.73 -8.37 1.49
N PRO A 162 5.01 -8.39 0.17
CA PRO A 162 5.62 -9.56 -0.46
C PRO A 162 6.98 -9.89 0.16
N SER A 163 7.48 -11.09 -0.12
CA SER A 163 8.79 -11.51 0.39
C SER A 163 9.89 -10.52 -0.02
N THR A 164 10.82 -10.27 0.91
CA THR A 164 11.87 -9.26 0.74
C THR A 164 12.71 -9.55 -0.52
N ILE A 165 13.08 -10.82 -0.73
CA ILE A 165 13.88 -11.25 -1.89
C ILE A 165 13.12 -11.04 -3.21
N ALA A 166 11.83 -11.39 -3.27
CA ALA A 166 11.06 -11.20 -4.49
C ALA A 166 11.02 -9.72 -4.90
N SER A 167 10.83 -8.82 -3.94
CA SER A 167 10.81 -7.37 -4.20
C SER A 167 12.16 -6.88 -4.75
N TRP A 168 13.28 -7.30 -4.16
CA TRP A 168 14.61 -6.96 -4.67
C TRP A 168 14.88 -7.48 -6.08
N VAL A 169 14.43 -8.71 -6.39
CA VAL A 169 14.57 -9.28 -7.74
C VAL A 169 13.81 -8.45 -8.77
N VAL A 170 12.55 -8.07 -8.49
CA VAL A 170 11.78 -7.24 -9.43
C VAL A 170 12.42 -5.85 -9.59
N PHE A 171 12.95 -5.27 -8.51
CA PHE A 171 13.65 -3.98 -8.60
C PHE A 171 14.89 -4.07 -9.51
N THR A 172 15.75 -5.05 -9.30
CA THR A 172 16.95 -5.25 -10.13
C THR A 172 16.58 -5.47 -11.60
N LEU A 173 15.54 -6.27 -11.86
CA LEU A 173 15.03 -6.47 -13.22
C LEU A 173 14.53 -5.15 -13.83
N THR A 174 13.86 -4.32 -13.05
CA THR A 174 13.37 -3.00 -13.49
C THR A 174 14.53 -2.07 -13.84
N ILE A 175 15.63 -2.09 -13.08
CA ILE A 175 16.85 -1.33 -13.42
C ILE A 175 17.42 -1.80 -14.78
N ILE A 176 17.54 -3.11 -14.98
CA ILE A 176 18.08 -3.66 -16.23
C ILE A 176 17.20 -3.25 -17.43
N ILE A 177 15.88 -3.35 -17.27
CA ILE A 177 14.92 -2.90 -18.30
C ILE A 177 15.06 -1.39 -18.55
N SER A 178 15.19 -0.59 -17.49
CA SER A 178 15.37 0.86 -17.62
C SER A 178 16.63 1.20 -18.41
N ILE A 179 17.76 0.55 -18.12
CA ILE A 179 19.01 0.74 -18.88
C ILE A 179 18.81 0.35 -20.35
N GLY A 180 18.12 -0.76 -20.63
CA GLY A 180 17.78 -1.17 -21.99
C GLY A 180 16.91 -0.14 -22.73
N LEU A 181 15.90 0.41 -22.06
CA LEU A 181 15.03 1.45 -22.62
C LEU A 181 15.81 2.75 -22.90
N TRP A 182 16.71 3.15 -22.00
CA TRP A 182 17.60 4.28 -22.23
C TRP A 182 18.53 4.05 -23.43
N ALA A 183 19.11 2.86 -23.57
CA ALA A 183 19.91 2.51 -24.74
C ALA A 183 19.10 2.60 -26.05
N THR A 184 17.83 2.18 -26.03
CA THR A 184 16.94 2.33 -27.19
C THR A 184 16.59 3.78 -27.52
N ILE A 185 16.58 4.69 -26.55
CA ILE A 185 16.37 6.13 -26.82
C ILE A 185 17.60 6.71 -27.57
N ILE A 186 18.81 6.26 -27.23
CA ILE A 186 20.05 6.80 -27.80
C ILE A 186 20.33 6.26 -29.20
N VAL A 187 20.09 4.96 -29.45
CA VAL A 187 20.52 4.27 -30.68
C VAL A 187 19.34 3.77 -31.53
N GLY A 188 18.11 3.87 -31.01
CA GLY A 188 16.93 3.30 -31.66
C GLY A 188 16.44 4.09 -32.87
N SER A 189 15.54 3.46 -33.62
CA SER A 189 14.75 4.14 -34.65
C SER A 189 13.64 4.98 -34.02
N GLU A 190 13.09 5.94 -34.77
CA GLU A 190 11.99 6.82 -34.32
C GLU A 190 10.84 6.08 -33.63
N ILE A 191 10.42 4.95 -34.19
CA ILE A 191 9.34 4.12 -33.63
C ILE A 191 9.79 3.46 -32.31
N ALA A 192 11.02 2.97 -32.26
CA ALA A 192 11.57 2.36 -31.05
C ALA A 192 11.72 3.39 -29.92
N ILE A 193 12.10 4.62 -30.25
CA ILE A 193 12.21 5.74 -29.30
C ILE A 193 10.82 6.06 -28.71
N MET A 194 9.79 6.18 -29.56
CA MET A 194 8.42 6.45 -29.10
C MET A 194 7.89 5.34 -28.17
N LEU A 195 8.12 4.07 -28.53
CA LEU A 195 7.78 2.93 -27.68
C LEU A 195 8.58 2.92 -26.38
N ALA A 196 9.85 3.32 -26.41
CA ALA A 196 10.70 3.40 -25.24
C ALA A 196 10.19 4.43 -24.23
N PHE A 197 9.79 5.63 -24.69
CA PHE A 197 9.16 6.63 -23.82
C PHE A 197 7.87 6.14 -23.19
N LEU A 198 7.01 5.45 -23.96
CA LEU A 198 5.76 4.89 -23.42
C LEU A 198 6.03 3.80 -22.37
N ALA A 199 7.04 2.95 -22.59
CA ALA A 199 7.45 1.91 -21.66
C ALA A 199 8.20 2.45 -20.43
N LEU A 200 8.83 3.63 -20.53
CA LEU A 200 9.55 4.25 -19.42
C LEU A 200 8.61 4.67 -18.29
N ILE A 201 7.38 5.11 -18.61
CA ILE A 201 6.38 5.55 -17.63
C ILE A 201 6.12 4.48 -16.55
N PRO A 202 5.68 3.25 -16.89
CA PRO A 202 5.48 2.22 -15.88
C PRO A 202 6.80 1.78 -15.22
N VAL A 203 7.93 1.82 -15.93
CA VAL A 203 9.24 1.47 -15.38
C VAL A 203 9.68 2.44 -14.28
N ILE A 204 9.46 3.75 -14.45
CA ILE A 204 9.75 4.77 -13.43
C ILE A 204 8.89 4.54 -12.18
N VAL A 205 7.58 4.34 -12.38
CA VAL A 205 6.64 4.08 -11.27
C VAL A 205 7.03 2.83 -10.49
N VAL A 206 7.36 1.75 -11.19
CA VAL A 206 7.77 0.48 -10.58
C VAL A 206 9.13 0.62 -9.89
N GLY A 207 10.07 1.31 -10.55
CA GLY A 207 11.42 1.58 -10.03
C GLY A 207 11.40 2.40 -8.75
N PHE A 208 10.45 3.32 -8.59
CA PHE A 208 10.29 4.10 -7.37
C PHE A 208 9.53 3.34 -6.26
N SER A 209 8.48 2.60 -6.62
CA SER A 209 7.59 1.96 -5.63
C SER A 209 8.15 0.67 -5.03
N ILE A 210 8.87 -0.15 -5.80
CA ILE A 210 9.37 -1.46 -5.32
C ILE A 210 10.42 -1.33 -4.20
N PRO A 211 11.43 -0.45 -4.29
CA PRO A 211 12.42 -0.31 -3.22
C PRO A 211 11.80 0.06 -1.87
N VAL A 212 10.81 0.96 -1.89
CA VAL A 212 10.09 1.38 -0.68
C VAL A 212 9.41 0.17 -0.03
N MET A 213 8.76 -0.67 -0.83
CA MET A 213 8.11 -1.89 -0.34
C MET A 213 9.12 -2.95 0.12
N ALA A 214 10.23 -3.11 -0.60
CA ALA A 214 11.31 -4.01 -0.23
C ALA A 214 11.91 -3.61 1.14
N TRP A 215 12.05 -2.31 1.37
CA TRP A 215 12.51 -1.75 2.63
C TRP A 215 11.51 -2.01 3.78
N TRP A 216 10.22 -1.79 3.56
CA TRP A 216 9.20 -2.11 4.57
C TRP A 216 9.11 -3.60 4.88
N SER A 217 9.27 -4.46 3.86
CA SER A 217 9.38 -5.91 4.02
C SER A 217 10.59 -6.28 4.86
N HIS A 218 11.74 -5.67 4.59
CA HIS A 218 12.94 -5.88 5.38
C HIS A 218 12.77 -5.42 6.84
N SER A 219 12.24 -4.22 7.06
CA SER A 219 11.97 -3.64 8.38
C SER A 219 11.01 -4.50 9.21
N THR A 220 9.93 -4.98 8.60
CA THR A 220 8.94 -5.82 9.29
C THR A 220 9.57 -7.14 9.72
N ASN A 221 10.35 -7.78 8.84
CA ASN A 221 10.97 -9.07 9.11
C ASN A 221 12.17 -9.00 10.07
N ARG A 222 12.91 -7.89 10.09
CA ARG A 222 14.13 -7.73 10.92
C ARG A 222 13.90 -6.98 12.22
N ILE A 223 13.05 -5.97 12.23
CA ILE A 223 12.84 -5.03 13.35
C ILE A 223 11.54 -5.37 14.09
N GLY A 224 10.61 -6.10 13.47
CA GLY A 224 9.36 -6.52 14.10
C GLY A 224 8.36 -5.37 14.29
N LEU A 225 8.48 -4.29 13.51
CA LEU A 225 7.56 -3.16 13.51
C LEU A 225 6.55 -3.31 12.37
N PRO A 226 5.36 -3.91 12.62
CA PRO A 226 4.32 -4.02 11.62
C PRO A 226 3.82 -2.62 11.26
N THR A 227 3.97 -2.24 9.99
CA THR A 227 3.46 -0.96 9.48
C THR A 227 1.98 -1.13 9.14
N ARG A 228 1.14 -0.19 9.56
CA ARG A 228 -0.28 -0.20 9.16
C ARG A 228 -0.38 0.19 7.70
N ARG A 229 -1.32 -0.43 6.97
CA ARG A 229 -1.56 -0.11 5.56
C ARG A 229 -1.76 1.38 5.29
N ARG A 230 -2.58 2.02 6.12
CA ARG A 230 -2.94 3.43 5.96
C ARG A 230 -1.74 4.35 6.13
N ASP A 231 -0.88 4.02 7.09
CA ASP A 231 0.32 4.80 7.37
C ASP A 231 1.30 4.67 6.20
N ALA A 232 1.49 3.45 5.68
CA ALA A 232 2.28 3.22 4.48
C ALA A 232 1.74 3.98 3.25
N GLU A 233 0.43 3.92 2.99
CA GLU A 233 -0.21 4.67 1.89
C GLU A 233 -0.03 6.19 2.07
N THR A 234 -0.11 6.71 3.30
CA THR A 234 0.04 8.15 3.60
C THR A 234 1.49 8.61 3.52
N TRP A 235 2.45 7.81 3.97
CA TRP A 235 3.87 8.12 3.86
C TRP A 235 4.34 8.12 2.41
N LEU A 236 3.86 7.16 1.63
CA LEU A 236 4.21 7.07 0.22
C LEU A 236 3.60 8.24 -0.57
N MET A 237 2.35 8.59 -0.28
CA MET A 237 1.72 9.82 -0.76
C MET A 237 2.55 11.06 -0.47
N ALA A 238 2.98 11.22 0.78
CA ALA A 238 3.77 12.38 1.19
C ALA A 238 5.11 12.43 0.45
N GLY A 239 5.77 11.27 0.25
CA GLY A 239 7.00 11.18 -0.52
C GLY A 239 6.81 11.56 -1.99
N ILE A 240 5.71 11.12 -2.62
CA ILE A 240 5.39 11.54 -3.99
C ILE A 240 5.11 13.04 -4.02
N PHE A 241 4.23 13.57 -3.16
CA PHE A 241 3.93 15.00 -3.10
C PHE A 241 5.15 15.90 -2.83
N SER A 242 6.16 15.39 -2.13
CA SER A 242 7.42 16.12 -1.92
C SER A 242 8.23 16.30 -3.20
N THR A 243 7.92 15.56 -4.27
CA THR A 243 8.56 15.77 -5.58
C THR A 243 8.13 17.08 -6.21
N ILE A 244 6.93 17.61 -5.91
CA ILE A 244 6.46 18.89 -6.44
C ILE A 244 7.47 20.03 -6.14
N PRO A 245 7.80 20.35 -4.87
CA PRO A 245 8.79 21.39 -4.61
C PRO A 245 10.17 21.05 -5.21
N ALA A 246 10.55 19.77 -5.25
CA ALA A 246 11.82 19.37 -5.87
C ALA A 246 11.86 19.65 -7.37
N LEU A 247 10.77 19.39 -8.11
CA LEU A 247 10.63 19.68 -9.54
C LEU A 247 10.70 21.19 -9.78
N PHE A 248 9.97 21.99 -9.02
CA PHE A 248 9.99 23.45 -9.17
C PHE A 248 11.39 24.04 -8.89
N ILE A 249 12.04 23.58 -7.82
CA ILE A 249 13.38 24.04 -7.47
C ILE A 249 14.38 23.64 -8.54
N ASN A 250 14.42 22.38 -8.95
CA ASN A 250 15.45 21.87 -9.85
C ASN A 250 15.26 22.31 -11.30
N SER A 251 14.01 22.47 -11.75
CA SER A 251 13.71 22.70 -13.17
C SER A 251 13.32 24.13 -13.51
N ILE A 252 12.90 24.94 -12.54
CA ILE A 252 12.48 26.33 -12.78
C ILE A 252 13.36 27.28 -11.97
N PHE A 253 13.31 27.22 -10.64
CA PHE A 253 13.98 28.23 -9.83
C PHE A 253 15.50 28.18 -9.94
N PHE A 254 16.09 26.98 -9.93
CA PHE A 254 17.54 26.84 -9.97
C PHE A 254 18.14 27.39 -11.28
N PRO A 255 17.68 26.99 -12.48
CA PRO A 255 18.16 27.58 -13.73
C PRO A 255 17.99 29.10 -13.80
N GLU A 256 16.83 29.62 -13.41
CA GLU A 256 16.54 31.07 -13.44
C GLU A 256 17.43 31.87 -12.49
N ILE A 257 17.68 31.34 -11.28
CA ILE A 257 18.60 31.97 -10.33
C ILE A 257 20.03 31.98 -10.90
N VAL A 258 20.48 30.91 -11.54
CA VAL A 258 21.82 30.87 -12.14
C VAL A 258 21.94 31.88 -13.27
N LEU A 259 20.94 31.94 -14.18
CA LEU A 259 20.92 32.91 -15.28
C LEU A 259 20.85 34.37 -14.80
N LEU A 260 20.26 34.62 -13.63
CA LEU A 260 20.27 35.96 -13.00
C LEU A 260 21.69 36.40 -12.61
N PHE A 261 22.53 35.48 -12.14
CA PHE A 261 23.89 35.77 -11.67
C PHE A 261 24.95 35.65 -12.76
N ASP A 262 24.75 34.75 -13.72
CA ASP A 262 25.63 34.51 -14.86
C ASP A 262 24.80 34.31 -16.14
N PRO A 263 24.43 35.40 -16.84
CA PRO A 263 23.56 35.33 -18.00
C PRO A 263 24.23 34.72 -19.25
N ASP A 264 25.57 34.68 -19.27
CA ASP A 264 26.35 34.16 -20.41
C ASP A 264 26.78 32.70 -20.23
N ILE A 265 26.27 32.04 -19.19
CA ILE A 265 26.60 30.64 -18.90
C ILE A 265 26.18 29.72 -20.06
N SER A 266 27.07 28.82 -20.47
CA SER A 266 26.74 27.85 -21.52
C SER A 266 25.78 26.77 -21.00
N ALA A 267 24.98 26.19 -21.89
CA ALA A 267 24.05 25.11 -21.54
C ALA A 267 24.79 23.89 -20.91
N GLU A 268 26.00 23.60 -21.38
CA GLU A 268 26.85 22.52 -20.84
C GLU A 268 27.34 22.85 -19.42
N GLN A 269 27.65 24.11 -19.13
CA GLN A 269 28.02 24.53 -17.77
C GLN A 269 26.82 24.48 -16.82
N MET A 270 25.63 24.85 -17.29
CA MET A 270 24.38 24.73 -16.53
C MET A 270 24.07 23.27 -16.19
N GLU A 271 24.21 22.36 -17.15
CA GLU A 271 24.00 20.92 -16.96
C GLU A 271 25.01 20.34 -15.94
N ASN A 272 26.29 20.72 -16.06
CA ASN A 272 27.33 20.34 -15.12
C ASN A 272 27.07 20.87 -13.70
N LEU A 273 26.55 22.09 -13.55
CA LEU A 273 26.15 22.67 -12.26
C LEU A 273 24.98 21.89 -11.64
N GLY A 274 23.97 21.54 -12.44
CA GLY A 274 22.86 20.67 -12.03
C GLY A 274 23.34 19.31 -11.52
N ALA A 275 24.30 18.70 -12.21
CA ALA A 275 24.88 17.41 -11.85
C ALA A 275 25.71 17.45 -10.54
N VAL A 276 26.38 18.57 -10.24
CA VAL A 276 27.19 18.73 -9.01
C VAL A 276 26.34 19.06 -7.78
N ILE A 277 25.24 19.81 -7.96
CA ILE A 277 24.43 20.34 -6.86
C ILE A 277 23.36 19.33 -6.39
N SER A 278 22.79 18.54 -7.31
CA SER A 278 21.79 17.50 -6.99
C SER A 278 22.22 16.51 -5.89
N PRO A 279 23.43 15.89 -5.91
CA PRO A 279 23.85 14.99 -4.84
C PRO A 279 24.27 15.70 -3.54
N ARG A 280 24.48 17.02 -3.55
CA ARG A 280 24.83 17.80 -2.33
C ARG A 280 23.58 18.23 -1.56
N TRP A 281 22.53 18.64 -2.27
CA TRP A 281 21.24 19.00 -1.67
C TRP A 281 20.54 17.79 -1.04
N VAL A 282 20.50 16.65 -1.74
CA VAL A 282 19.95 15.39 -1.20
C VAL A 282 20.68 14.98 0.09
N ARG A 283 22.02 15.13 0.12
CA ARG A 283 22.83 14.87 1.33
C ARG A 283 22.59 15.84 2.48
N LYS A 284 22.16 17.07 2.20
CA LYS A 284 21.85 18.07 3.23
C LYS A 284 20.44 17.85 3.78
N PHE A 285 19.47 17.62 2.91
CA PHE A 285 18.09 17.31 3.29
C PHE A 285 17.98 16.01 4.10
N ALA A 286 18.72 14.96 3.73
CA ALA A 286 18.78 13.71 4.50
C ALA A 286 19.41 13.89 5.90
N ARG A 287 20.28 14.90 6.06
CA ARG A 287 20.94 15.22 7.34
C ARG A 287 20.05 16.05 8.25
N ASP A 288 19.24 16.92 7.66
CA ASP A 288 18.40 17.90 8.37
C ASP A 288 16.94 17.42 8.53
N TRP A 289 16.60 16.23 8.02
CA TRP A 289 15.27 15.63 8.21
C TRP A 289 14.98 15.43 9.71
N PRO A 290 13.87 15.99 10.25
CA PRO A 290 13.55 15.83 11.65
C PRO A 290 13.38 14.34 11.93
N SER A 291 14.22 13.82 12.83
CA SER A 291 14.01 12.48 13.36
C SER A 291 12.62 12.48 14.00
N CYS A 292 11.65 11.79 13.37
CA CYS A 292 10.39 11.48 14.03
C CYS A 292 10.74 10.94 15.41
N THR A 293 10.27 11.62 16.44
CA THR A 293 10.53 11.33 17.85
C THR A 293 10.18 9.88 18.13
N LEU A 294 11.18 9.01 18.10
CA LEU A 294 11.11 7.71 18.71
C LEU A 294 10.96 7.92 20.23
N PRO A 295 10.17 7.08 20.93
CA PRO A 295 10.08 7.14 22.38
C PRO A 295 11.47 6.90 23.02
N PRO A 296 11.70 7.40 24.25
CA PRO A 296 13.02 7.50 24.86
C PRO A 296 13.76 6.16 24.95
N LYS A 297 15.08 6.26 24.72
CA LYS A 297 16.12 5.21 24.62
C LYS A 297 16.32 4.29 25.85
N SER A 298 15.38 4.18 26.78
CA SER A 298 15.59 3.38 28.00
C SER A 298 15.37 1.87 27.82
N SER A 299 15.01 1.37 26.63
CA SER A 299 14.73 -0.05 26.39
C SER A 299 15.63 -0.73 25.33
N LEU A 300 16.62 -0.05 24.77
CA LEU A 300 17.48 -0.57 23.68
C LEU A 300 18.98 -0.53 24.01
N GLN A 301 19.35 -0.89 25.25
CA GLN A 301 20.77 -1.13 25.62
C GLN A 301 21.18 -2.61 25.57
N SER A 302 20.31 -3.51 25.11
CA SER A 302 20.59 -4.95 25.03
C SER A 302 20.53 -5.46 23.60
N MET A 303 21.33 -4.90 22.69
CA MET A 303 21.86 -5.66 21.54
C MET A 303 22.93 -4.84 20.84
N GLY A 304 24.16 -5.36 20.90
CA GLY A 304 25.38 -4.65 20.57
C GLY A 304 25.60 -4.38 19.08
N SER A 305 26.33 -3.28 18.88
CA SER A 305 27.49 -3.13 17.99
C SER A 305 27.47 -3.87 16.65
N LYS A 306 27.22 -3.08 15.60
CA LYS A 306 27.85 -3.09 14.25
C LYS A 306 26.76 -2.87 13.20
N LEU A 307 26.67 -1.65 12.68
CA LEU A 307 26.06 -1.35 11.39
C LEU A 307 26.60 0.01 10.94
N ASP A 308 27.82 0.00 10.42
CA ASP A 308 28.26 0.99 9.44
C ASP A 308 27.42 0.76 8.18
N LEU A 309 26.53 1.68 7.86
CA LEU A 309 25.76 1.71 6.63
C LEU A 309 26.41 2.73 5.67
N PRO A 310 27.08 2.31 4.59
CA PRO A 310 27.26 3.16 3.43
C PRO A 310 26.00 3.06 2.53
N TRP A 311 26.00 3.76 1.40
CA TRP A 311 25.00 3.77 0.31
C TRP A 311 24.05 4.98 0.28
N VAL A 312 24.58 6.04 -0.33
CA VAL A 312 23.86 7.16 -0.94
C VAL A 312 23.50 6.76 -2.37
N TRP A 313 22.22 6.75 -2.73
CA TRP A 313 21.79 6.62 -4.13
C TRP A 313 21.76 8.00 -4.79
N VAL A 314 22.43 8.06 -5.95
CA VAL A 314 22.39 9.16 -6.92
C VAL A 314 21.31 8.79 -7.94
N LEU A 315 20.26 9.60 -8.04
CA LEU A 315 19.35 9.62 -9.18
C LEU A 315 19.84 10.76 -10.08
N GLN A 316 20.51 10.41 -11.18
CA GLN A 316 20.67 11.30 -12.33
C GLN A 316 19.36 11.25 -13.12
N SER A 317 18.77 12.43 -13.32
CA SER A 317 17.86 12.72 -14.44
C SER A 317 18.67 12.87 -15.72
#